data_AF-A0A1E8CHI9-F1
#
_entry.id   AF-A0A1E8CHI9-F1
#
_cell.length_a   1.000
_cell.length_b   1.000
_cell.length_c   1.000
_cell.angle_alpha   90.00
_cell.angle_beta   90.00
_cell.angle_gamma   90.00
#
_symmetry.space_group_name_H-M   'P 1'
#
loop_
_entity.id
_entity.type
_entity.pdbx_description
1 polymer ?
#
loop_
_entity_poly.entity_id
_entity_poly.type
_entity_poly.pdbx_seq_one_letter_code
_entity_poly.pdbx_strand_id
1 'polypeptide(L)'
;MLGIYGYITSWAVYLTAGTLCYILFYKATGAIGFKPLANVLRGIMIALIYTPWYVAADQDLMAPAVIVILLDMITIGGDAFIRALVPLVLALIACIVIALMAGLLRSLLTRSARR
;
A
#
# COMPACT_ATOMS: atom_id res chain seq x y z
N MET A 1 -16.09 -14.48 -17.25
CA MET A 1 -14.61 -14.46 -17.32
C MET A 1 -14.19 -13.08 -17.82
N LEU A 2 -13.43 -12.31 -17.04
CA LEU A 2 -12.80 -11.10 -17.58
C LEU A 2 -11.76 -11.57 -18.61
N GLY A 3 -11.91 -11.16 -19.87
CA GLY A 3 -10.83 -11.33 -20.84
C GLY A 3 -9.59 -10.53 -20.40
N ILE A 4 -8.42 -10.86 -20.97
CA ILE A 4 -7.15 -10.18 -20.64
C ILE A 4 -7.25 -8.65 -20.72
N TYR A 5 -7.97 -8.13 -21.71
CA TYR A 5 -8.21 -6.69 -21.87
C TYR A 5 -9.03 -6.10 -20.72
N GLY A 6 -10.05 -6.82 -20.24
CA GLY A 6 -10.84 -6.39 -19.09
C GLY A 6 -10.00 -6.33 -17.83
N TYR A 7 -9.18 -7.34 -17.59
CA TYR A 7 -8.27 -7.40 -16.45
C TYR A 7 -7.27 -6.24 -16.43
N ILE A 8 -6.58 -6.00 -17.54
CA ILE A 8 -5.61 -4.90 -17.68
C ILE A 8 -6.30 -3.55 -17.53
N THR A 9 -7.50 -3.38 -18.11
CA THR A 9 -8.28 -2.15 -17.99
C THR A 9 -8.69 -1.89 -16.54
N SER A 10 -9.13 -2.92 -15.80
CA SER A 10 -9.46 -2.79 -14.38
C SER A 10 -8.26 -2.34 -13.55
N TRP A 11 -7.08 -2.90 -13.79
CA TRP A 11 -5.84 -2.44 -13.13
C TRP A 11 -5.46 -1.03 -13.52
N ALA A 12 -5.55 -0.67 -14.80
CA ALA A 12 -5.24 0.68 -15.26
C ALA A 12 -6.16 1.72 -14.59
N VAL A 13 -7.46 1.46 -14.54
CA VAL A 13 -8.44 2.33 -13.87
C VAL A 13 -8.17 2.39 -12.37
N TYR A 14 -7.96 1.24 -11.72
CA TYR A 14 -7.70 1.16 -10.29
C TYR A 14 -6.43 1.92 -9.90
N LEU A 15 -5.31 1.68 -10.59
CA LEU A 15 -4.05 2.35 -10.30
C LEU A 15 -4.14 3.85 -10.55
N THR A 16 -4.81 4.27 -11.64
CA THR A 16 -5.02 5.70 -11.92
C THR A 16 -5.82 6.36 -10.80
N ALA A 17 -6.95 5.77 -10.41
CA ALA A 17 -7.78 6.29 -9.32
C ALA A 17 -7.04 6.26 -7.97
N GLY A 18 -6.31 5.18 -7.69
CA GLY A 18 -5.48 5.03 -6.50
C GLY A 18 -4.38 6.08 -6.41
N THR A 19 -3.67 6.35 -7.51
CA THR A 19 -2.67 7.41 -7.59
C THR A 19 -3.29 8.79 -7.36
N LEU A 20 -4.44 9.09 -7.98
CA LEU A 20 -5.14 10.36 -7.75
C LEU A 20 -5.56 10.51 -6.28
N CYS A 21 -6.11 9.45 -5.68
CA CYS A 21 -6.46 9.41 -4.27
C CYS A 21 -5.23 9.65 -3.39
N TYR A 22 -4.10 9.01 -3.71
CA TYR A 22 -2.84 9.22 -3.00
C TYR A 22 -2.35 10.67 -3.09
N ILE A 23 -2.43 11.32 -4.27
CA ILE A 23 -2.03 12.72 -4.44
C ILE A 23 -2.87 13.64 -3.55
N LEU A 24 -4.20 13.43 -3.51
CA LEU A 24 -5.09 14.18 -2.64
C LEU A 24 -4.78 13.93 -1.16
N PHE A 25 -4.56 12.67 -0.78
CA PHE A 25 -4.18 12.27 0.57
C PHE A 25 -2.82 12.86 0.99
N TYR A 26 -1.85 12.91 0.08
CA TYR A 26 -0.55 13.52 0.29
C TYR A 26 -0.67 15.01 0.59
N LYS A 27 -1.53 15.72 -0.17
CA LYS A 27 -1.83 17.14 0.05
C LYS A 27 -2.52 17.34 1.41
N ALA A 28 -3.51 16.52 1.75
CA ALA A 28 -4.21 16.58 3.03
C ALA A 28 -3.27 16.35 4.24
N THR A 29 -2.44 15.30 4.16
CA THR A 29 -1.43 15.00 5.20
C THR A 29 -0.30 16.03 5.28
N GLY A 30 -0.18 16.94 4.31
CA GLY A 30 0.73 18.08 4.36
C GLY A 30 0.44 19.06 5.50
N ALA A 31 -0.83 19.16 5.91
CA ALA A 31 -1.28 19.99 7.03
C ALA A 31 -0.83 19.45 8.40
N ILE A 32 -0.37 18.20 8.48
CA ILE A 32 0.12 17.61 9.72
C ILE A 32 1.49 18.23 10.05
N GLY A 33 1.57 18.87 11.22
CA GLY A 33 2.80 19.49 11.72
C GLY A 33 3.91 18.47 12.01
N PHE A 34 3.55 17.31 12.56
CA PHE A 34 4.50 16.24 12.86
C PHE A 34 4.82 15.39 11.61
N LYS A 35 5.90 15.75 10.92
CA LYS A 35 6.30 15.13 9.64
C LYS A 35 6.55 13.62 9.67
N PRO A 36 7.09 13.01 10.74
CA PRO A 36 7.24 11.56 10.80
C PRO A 36 5.89 10.83 10.70
N LEU A 37 4.87 11.29 11.43
CA LEU A 37 3.53 10.72 11.36
C LEU A 37 2.91 10.88 9.97
N ALA A 38 3.04 12.05 9.35
CA ALA A 38 2.57 12.28 7.98
C ALA A 38 3.20 11.28 6.98
N ASN A 39 4.49 11.03 7.10
CA ASN A 39 5.21 10.10 6.23
C ASN A 39 4.80 8.64 6.47
N VAL A 40 4.57 8.24 7.72
CA VAL A 40 4.05 6.90 8.04
C VAL A 40 2.66 6.70 7.43
N LEU A 41 1.73 7.66 7.61
CA LEU A 41 0.39 7.59 7.01
C LEU A 41 0.44 7.49 5.49
N ARG A 42 1.33 8.24 4.84
CA ARG A 42 1.55 8.17 3.39
C ARG A 42 2.08 6.80 2.97
N GLY A 43 3.01 6.22 3.74
CA GLY A 43 3.51 4.87 3.50
C GLY A 43 2.42 3.81 3.62
N ILE A 44 1.57 3.92 4.64
CA ILE A 44 0.39 3.05 4.83
C ILE A 44 -0.53 3.13 3.60
N MET A 45 -0.85 4.35 3.15
CA MET A 45 -1.71 4.54 1.97
C MET A 45 -1.12 3.90 0.71
N ILE A 46 0.20 4.02 0.51
CA ILE A 46 0.90 3.34 -0.61
C ILE A 46 0.74 1.84 -0.50
N ALA A 47 1.02 1.24 0.66
CA ALA A 47 0.91 -0.20 0.85
C ALA A 47 -0.52 -0.70 0.59
N LEU A 48 -1.54 0.03 1.05
CA LEU A 48 -2.94 -0.32 0.83
C LEU A 48 -3.35 -0.28 -0.66
N ILE A 49 -2.84 0.69 -1.42
CA ILE A 49 -3.18 0.84 -2.85
C ILE A 49 -2.40 -0.17 -3.70
N TYR A 50 -1.09 -0.29 -3.48
CA TYR A 50 -0.19 -0.90 -4.46
C TYR A 50 0.25 -2.31 -4.12
N THR A 51 -0.24 -2.93 -3.04
CA THR A 51 0.07 -4.34 -2.74
C THR A 51 -0.95 -5.24 -3.43
N PRO A 52 -0.59 -5.99 -4.49
CA PRO A 52 -1.47 -6.98 -5.09
C PRO A 52 -1.40 -8.32 -4.34
N TRP A 53 -2.46 -9.11 -4.47
CA TRP A 53 -2.48 -10.53 -4.11
C TRP A 53 -3.44 -11.32 -5.01
N TYR A 54 -3.23 -12.63 -5.12
CA TYR A 54 -4.08 -13.50 -5.92
C TYR A 54 -5.53 -13.53 -5.40
N VAL A 55 -6.49 -13.46 -6.32
CA VAL A 55 -7.93 -13.48 -5.99
C VAL A 55 -8.35 -14.82 -5.43
N ALA A 56 -7.75 -15.92 -5.89
CA ALA A 56 -7.95 -17.27 -5.37
C ALA A 56 -6.61 -18.03 -5.37
N ALA A 57 -6.51 -19.15 -4.65
CA ALA A 57 -5.28 -19.92 -4.54
C ALA A 57 -4.88 -20.64 -5.85
N ASP A 58 -5.85 -20.90 -6.70
CA ASP A 58 -5.75 -21.65 -7.96
C ASP A 58 -5.87 -20.74 -9.20
N GLN A 59 -5.83 -19.42 -9.02
CA GLN A 59 -5.95 -18.46 -10.11
C GLN A 59 -4.78 -17.48 -10.17
N ASP A 60 -4.33 -17.20 -11.39
CA ASP A 60 -3.25 -16.24 -11.65
C ASP A 60 -3.72 -14.78 -11.62
N LEU A 61 -5.03 -14.54 -11.46
CA LEU A 61 -5.58 -13.20 -11.40
C LEU A 61 -5.30 -12.58 -10.04
N MET A 62 -4.64 -11.42 -10.03
CA MET A 62 -4.40 -10.63 -8.83
C MET A 62 -5.37 -9.45 -8.71
N ALA A 63 -5.68 -9.09 -7.47
CA ALA A 63 -6.39 -7.87 -7.09
C ALA A 63 -5.64 -7.18 -5.92
N PRO A 64 -5.96 -5.93 -5.56
CA PRO A 64 -5.36 -5.28 -4.40
C PRO A 64 -5.61 -6.09 -3.13
N ALA A 65 -4.57 -6.35 -2.33
CA ALA A 65 -4.62 -7.23 -1.16
C ALA A 65 -5.69 -6.81 -0.16
N VAL A 66 -5.89 -5.50 0.04
CA VAL A 66 -6.97 -4.98 0.90
C VAL A 66 -8.36 -5.42 0.44
N ILE A 67 -8.60 -5.46 -0.88
CA ILE A 67 -9.87 -5.92 -1.45
C ILE A 67 -10.01 -7.44 -1.30
N VAL A 68 -8.93 -8.19 -1.53
CA VAL A 68 -8.92 -9.65 -1.33
C VAL A 68 -9.24 -10.01 0.12
N ILE A 69 -8.62 -9.33 1.09
CA ILE A 69 -8.92 -9.51 2.53
C ILE A 69 -10.40 -9.28 2.82
N LEU A 70 -10.95 -8.16 2.35
CA LEU A 70 -12.35 -7.81 2.59
C LEU A 70 -13.30 -8.84 1.98
N LEU A 71 -13.06 -9.26 0.74
CA LEU A 71 -13.88 -10.26 0.07
C LEU A 71 -13.78 -11.62 0.73
N ASP A 72 -12.57 -12.08 1.09
CA ASP A 72 -12.37 -13.35 1.78
C ASP A 72 -13.11 -13.37 3.13
N MET A 73 -13.03 -12.28 3.90
CA MET A 73 -13.74 -12.15 5.19
C MET A 73 -15.25 -12.24 5.04
N ILE A 74 -15.82 -11.61 4.01
CA ILE A 74 -17.28 -11.51 3.83
C ILE A 74 -17.85 -12.78 3.16
N THR A 75 -17.10 -13.39 2.23
CA THR A 75 -17.62 -14.46 1.37
C THR A 75 -17.23 -15.87 1.81
N ILE A 76 -16.01 -16.05 2.33
CA ILE A 76 -15.49 -17.36 2.76
C ILE A 76 -15.55 -17.47 4.28
N GLY A 77 -15.14 -16.41 4.99
CA GLY A 77 -15.05 -16.39 6.44
C GLY A 77 -13.83 -17.14 6.99
N GLY A 78 -13.81 -17.33 8.32
CA GLY A 78 -12.70 -18.00 9.00
C GLY A 78 -11.37 -17.25 8.87
N ASP A 79 -10.32 -17.98 8.53
CA ASP A 79 -8.94 -17.50 8.39
C ASP A 79 -8.48 -17.33 6.93
N ALA A 80 -9.39 -17.48 5.96
CA ALA A 80 -9.08 -17.40 4.53
C ALA A 80 -8.37 -16.10 4.14
N PHE A 81 -8.75 -14.98 4.77
CA PHE A 81 -8.19 -13.65 4.51
C PHE A 81 -6.69 -13.53 4.88
N ILE A 82 -6.15 -14.42 5.72
CA ILE A 82 -4.76 -14.35 6.19
C ILE A 82 -3.78 -14.42 5.02
N ARG A 83 -4.11 -15.17 3.95
CA ARG A 83 -3.27 -15.30 2.75
C ARG A 83 -2.95 -13.94 2.10
N ALA A 84 -3.90 -13.01 2.12
CA ALA A 84 -3.74 -11.67 1.58
C ALA A 84 -3.29 -10.66 2.66
N LEU A 85 -3.55 -10.95 3.95
CA LEU A 85 -3.09 -10.15 5.07
C LEU A 85 -1.57 -10.16 5.21
N VAL A 86 -0.95 -11.34 5.15
CA VAL A 86 0.51 -11.50 5.30
C VAL A 86 1.32 -10.59 4.36
N PRO A 87 1.12 -10.64 3.03
CA PRO A 87 1.86 -9.77 2.11
C PRO A 87 1.57 -8.28 2.34
N LEU A 88 0.34 -7.91 2.70
CA LEU A 88 0.01 -6.52 3.02
C LEU A 88 0.73 -6.03 4.28
N VAL A 89 0.77 -6.84 5.34
CA VAL A 89 1.50 -6.53 6.57
C VAL A 89 3.01 -6.42 6.30
N LEU A 90 3.57 -7.31 5.48
CA LEU A 90 4.98 -7.21 5.07
C LEU A 90 5.25 -5.92 4.30
N ALA A 91 4.36 -5.51 3.39
CA ALA A 91 4.48 -4.24 2.69
C ALA A 91 4.41 -3.03 3.65
N LEU A 92 3.51 -3.07 4.64
CA LEU A 92 3.40 -2.04 5.67
C LEU A 92 4.68 -1.94 6.51
N ILE A 93 5.23 -3.08 6.96
CA ILE A 93 6.50 -3.14 7.70
C ILE A 93 7.62 -2.56 6.84
N ALA A 94 7.71 -2.96 5.57
CA ALA A 94 8.72 -2.45 4.65
C ALA A 94 8.62 -0.91 4.50
N CYS A 95 7.41 -0.36 4.35
CA CYS A 95 7.20 1.08 4.28
C CYS A 95 7.68 1.80 5.55
N ILE A 96 7.41 1.25 6.74
CA ILE A 96 7.85 1.83 8.01
C ILE A 96 9.38 1.80 8.10
N VAL A 97 10.01 0.67 7.78
CA VAL A 97 11.47 0.53 7.79
C VAL A 97 12.11 1.54 6.84
N ILE A 98 11.60 1.67 5.61
CA ILE A 98 12.10 2.64 4.62
C ILE A 98 11.94 4.07 5.14
N ALA A 99 10.79 4.42 5.73
CA ALA A 99 10.54 5.76 6.26
C ALA A 99 11.51 6.11 7.41
N LEU A 100 11.77 5.17 8.32
CA LEU A 100 12.72 5.35 9.41
C LEU A 100 14.16 5.46 8.91
N MET A 101 14.58 4.60 7.98
CA MET A 101 15.91 4.64 7.37
C MET A 101 16.15 5.97 6.65
N ALA A 102 15.16 6.45 5.88
CA ALA A 102 15.24 7.74 5.21
C ALA A 102 15.34 8.91 6.22
N GLY A 103 14.61 8.83 7.35
CA GLY A 103 14.72 9.79 8.44
C GLY A 103 16.10 9.81 9.08
N LEU A 104 16.66 8.63 9.35
CA LEU A 104 18.00 8.46 9.92
C LEU A 104 19.07 9.02 8.98
N LEU A 105 19.05 8.65 7.70
CA LEU A 105 19.99 9.16 6.70
C LEU A 105 19.95 10.69 6.59
N ARG A 106 18.76 11.29 6.55
CA ARG A 106 18.61 12.76 6.58
C ARG A 106 19.22 13.38 7.84
N SER A 107 19.06 12.74 9.00
CA SER A 107 19.66 13.24 10.25
C SER A 107 21.18 13.16 10.26
N LEU A 108 21.76 12.11 9.67
CA LEU A 108 23.21 11.94 9.58
C LEU A 108 23.84 12.95 8.60
N LEU A 109 23.21 13.14 7.44
CA LEU A 109 23.67 14.10 6.42
C LEU A 109 23.63 15.55 6.93
N THR A 110 22.56 15.94 7.64
CA THR A 110 22.46 17.30 8.20
C THR A 110 23.42 17.55 9.37
N ARG A 111 23.85 16.50 10.10
CA ARG A 111 24.90 16.61 11.13
C ARG A 111 26.28 16.80 10.52
N SER A 112 26.59 16.13 9.41
CA SER A 112 27.88 16.27 8.71
C SER A 112 28.07 17.66 8.11
N ALA A 113 27.00 18.33 7.66
CA ALA A 113 27.06 19.67 7.08
C ALA A 113 27.19 20.82 8.10
N ARG A 114 27.09 20.52 9.41
CA ARG A 114 27.26 21.49 10.51
C ARG A 114 28.62 21.42 11.20
N ARG A 115 29.49 20.50 10.79
CA ARG A 115 30.90 20.42 11.20
C ARG A 115 31.76 21.00 10.09
#